data_AF-A0A379PPH3-F1
#
_entry.id   AF-A0A379PPH3-F1
#
_cell.length_a   1.000
_cell.length_b   1.000
_cell.length_c   1.000
_cell.angle_alpha   90.00
_cell.angle_beta   90.00
_cell.angle_gamma   90.00
#
_symmetry.space_group_name_H-M   'P 1'
#
loop_
_entity.id
_entity.type
_entity.pdbx_description
1 polymer ?
#
loop_
_entity_poly.entity_id
_entity_poly.type
_entity_poly.pdbx_seq_one_letter_code
_entity_poly.pdbx_strand_id
1 'polypeptide(L)'
;MIGTYILKDKLAIPCEDIHEWGKFMEGGAHRVAETTIDGFWVSTVFLGIDYSFGRGEPLLFETMVFAKDGDETVFGETVEFRSAMLRDSFWGAAKRDSNWGDAEQSHKAACDDIRNQLEKARRKAENVLYAALVMEEGDV
;
A
#
# COMPACT_ATOMS: atom_id res chain seq x y z
N MET A 1 11.39 11.78 -22.75
CA MET A 1 12.30 11.87 -21.59
C MET A 1 11.46 11.57 -20.36
N ILE A 2 11.93 10.76 -19.42
CA ILE A 2 11.22 10.56 -18.14
C ILE A 2 11.30 11.90 -17.40
N GLY A 3 10.16 12.50 -17.09
CA GLY A 3 10.11 13.78 -16.39
C GLY A 3 10.36 13.61 -14.88
N THR A 4 11.09 14.54 -14.29
CA THR A 4 11.30 14.68 -12.84
C THR A 4 10.35 15.73 -12.26
N TYR A 5 9.85 15.47 -11.06
CA TYR A 5 8.86 16.31 -10.39
C TYR A 5 9.22 16.48 -8.91
N ILE A 6 8.84 17.62 -8.34
CA ILE A 6 8.90 17.91 -6.91
C ILE A 6 7.50 18.26 -6.39
N LEU A 7 7.27 18.16 -5.08
CA LEU A 7 6.02 18.60 -4.47
C LEU A 7 6.15 20.00 -3.89
N LYS A 8 5.15 20.85 -4.16
CA LYS A 8 4.90 22.09 -3.44
C LYS A 8 3.44 22.11 -3.02
N ASP A 9 3.19 22.15 -1.71
CA ASP A 9 1.82 22.18 -1.15
C ASP A 9 0.88 21.12 -1.77
N LYS A 10 1.35 19.86 -1.83
CA LYS A 10 0.65 18.70 -2.42
C LYS A 10 0.46 18.74 -3.95
N LEU A 11 0.97 19.75 -4.64
CA LEU A 11 0.97 19.82 -6.10
C LEU A 11 2.30 19.30 -6.65
N ALA A 12 2.23 18.37 -7.61
CA ALA A 12 3.39 17.90 -8.35
C ALA A 12 3.76 18.91 -9.45
N ILE A 13 5.00 19.38 -9.43
CA ILE A 13 5.51 20.40 -10.35
C ILE A 13 6.74 19.83 -11.08
N PRO A 14 6.80 19.94 -12.43
CA PRO A 14 8.00 19.55 -13.18
C PRO A 14 9.25 20.27 -12.66
N CYS A 15 10.34 19.54 -12.53
CA CYS A 15 11.63 20.06 -12.07
C CYS A 15 12.71 19.62 -13.05
N GLU A 16 13.27 20.57 -13.81
CA GLU A 16 14.32 20.28 -14.81
C GLU A 16 15.72 20.25 -14.19
N ASP A 17 15.91 20.87 -13.02
CA ASP A 17 17.18 20.85 -12.29
C ASP A 17 17.29 19.57 -11.45
N ILE A 18 18.16 18.65 -11.90
CA ILE A 18 18.40 17.37 -11.23
C ILE A 18 18.98 17.54 -9.80
N HIS A 19 19.70 18.63 -9.51
CA HIS A 19 20.22 18.88 -8.17
C HIS A 19 19.12 19.35 -7.23
N GLU A 20 18.20 20.20 -7.69
CA GLU A 20 17.01 20.60 -6.92
C GLU A 20 16.15 19.37 -6.63
N TRP A 21 15.87 18.57 -7.67
CA TRP A 21 15.12 17.33 -7.54
C TRP A 21 15.77 16.36 -6.54
N GLY A 22 17.08 16.12 -6.65
CA GLY A 22 17.82 15.22 -5.76
C GLY A 22 17.73 15.64 -4.29
N LYS A 23 17.96 16.93 -4.01
CA LYS A 23 17.81 17.50 -2.65
C LYS A 23 16.38 17.36 -2.12
N PHE A 24 15.37 17.55 -2.98
CA PHE A 24 13.98 17.37 -2.59
C PHE A 24 13.69 15.90 -2.20
N MET A 25 14.17 14.94 -3.00
CA MET A 25 13.95 13.52 -2.74
C MET A 25 14.65 13.05 -1.44
N GLU A 26 15.84 13.56 -1.15
CA GLU A 26 16.57 13.29 0.10
C GLU A 26 15.87 13.87 1.34
N GLY A 27 15.15 14.99 1.20
CA GLY A 27 14.55 15.74 2.32
C GLY A 27 13.35 15.08 3.00
N GLY A 28 12.92 13.88 2.60
CA GLY A 28 11.83 13.12 3.23
C GLY A 28 10.40 13.63 2.93
N ALA A 29 10.25 14.78 2.28
CA ALA A 29 8.97 15.38 1.89
C ALA A 29 8.19 14.58 0.83
N HIS A 30 8.76 13.49 0.32
CA HIS A 30 8.14 12.59 -0.64
C HIS A 30 7.20 11.55 0.00
N ARG A 31 7.15 11.44 1.34
CA ARG A 31 6.20 10.55 2.01
C ARG A 31 4.83 11.23 2.14
N VAL A 32 3.80 10.61 1.57
CA VAL A 32 2.44 11.16 1.51
C VAL A 32 1.64 10.72 2.73
N ALA A 33 1.63 9.41 3.00
CA ALA A 33 0.90 8.83 4.11
C ALA A 33 1.48 7.46 4.48
N GLU A 34 1.35 7.10 5.76
CA GLU A 34 1.66 5.75 6.24
C GLU A 34 0.70 5.31 7.34
N THR A 35 0.32 4.03 7.33
CA THR A 35 -0.57 3.44 8.35
C THR A 35 -0.11 2.02 8.65
N THR A 36 -0.02 1.66 9.93
CA THR A 36 0.20 0.26 10.37
C THR A 36 -1.12 -0.34 10.88
N ILE A 37 -1.48 -1.54 10.43
CA ILE A 37 -2.72 -2.25 10.77
C ILE A 37 -2.39 -3.72 11.00
N ASP A 38 -2.44 -4.21 12.25
CA ASP A 38 -2.31 -5.62 12.62
C ASP A 38 -1.21 -6.41 11.86
N GLY A 39 0.02 -5.88 11.84
CA GLY A 39 1.16 -6.51 11.16
C GLY A 39 1.28 -6.15 9.68
N PHE A 40 0.45 -5.26 9.15
CA PHE A 40 0.57 -4.71 7.80
C PHE A 40 0.95 -3.24 7.84
N TRP A 41 1.76 -2.80 6.87
CA TRP A 41 2.16 -1.41 6.69
C TRP A 41 1.75 -0.92 5.31
N VAL A 42 0.85 0.07 5.28
CA VAL A 42 0.45 0.77 4.07
C VAL A 42 1.33 2.01 3.94
N SER A 43 2.06 2.12 2.83
CA SER A 43 2.94 3.25 2.54
C SER A 43 2.54 3.88 1.22
N THR A 44 2.21 5.17 1.25
CA THR A 44 1.99 5.97 0.06
C THR A 44 3.08 7.01 -0.07
N VAL A 45 3.73 7.03 -1.23
CA VAL A 45 4.87 7.90 -1.52
C VAL A 45 4.66 8.63 -2.84
N PHE A 46 5.30 9.79 -2.94
CA PHE A 46 5.57 10.48 -4.18
C PHE A 46 6.88 9.95 -4.77
N LEU A 47 6.84 9.52 -6.03
CA LEU A 47 7.95 8.89 -6.73
C LEU A 47 8.98 9.91 -7.24
N GLY A 48 8.55 11.15 -7.50
CA GLY A 48 9.39 12.19 -8.08
C GLY A 48 9.78 11.96 -9.55
N ILE A 49 9.38 10.84 -10.14
CA ILE A 49 9.61 10.48 -11.55
C ILE A 49 8.31 10.02 -12.19
N ASP A 50 8.13 10.32 -13.47
CA ASP A 50 6.97 9.84 -14.22
C ASP A 50 7.06 8.35 -14.56
N TYR A 51 6.32 7.54 -13.81
CA TYR A 51 6.24 6.09 -13.98
C TYR A 51 5.31 5.64 -15.13
N SER A 52 4.63 6.58 -15.81
CA SER A 52 3.95 6.30 -17.08
C SER A 52 4.95 6.17 -18.24
N PHE A 53 6.20 6.60 -18.02
CA PHE A 53 7.25 6.69 -19.03
C PHE A 53 6.84 7.58 -20.23
N GLY A 54 6.14 8.68 -19.96
CA GLY A 54 5.60 9.60 -20.95
C GLY A 54 4.41 9.04 -21.73
N ARG A 55 3.73 8.02 -21.22
CA ARG A 55 2.54 7.43 -21.83
C ARG A 55 1.29 7.81 -21.03
N GLY A 56 0.64 8.90 -21.45
CA GLY A 56 -0.58 9.38 -20.82
C GLY A 56 -0.29 10.32 -19.67
N GLU A 57 -1.17 10.32 -18.67
CA GLU A 57 -1.02 11.16 -17.49
C GLU A 57 0.16 10.66 -16.62
N PRO A 58 1.00 11.57 -16.08
CA PRO A 58 2.13 11.17 -15.26
C PRO A 58 1.70 10.37 -14.03
N LEU A 59 2.31 9.21 -13.80
CA LEU A 59 2.08 8.41 -12.60
C LEU A 59 3.16 8.73 -11.58
N LEU A 60 2.81 9.56 -10.59
CA LEU A 60 3.77 10.21 -9.69
C LEU A 60 3.65 9.75 -8.25
N PHE A 61 2.62 9.00 -7.92
CA PHE A 61 2.36 8.49 -6.58
C PHE A 61 2.25 6.98 -6.62
N GLU A 62 2.66 6.33 -5.54
CA GLU A 62 2.55 4.87 -5.39
C GLU A 62 2.11 4.52 -3.98
N THR A 63 1.09 3.66 -3.88
CA THR A 63 0.63 3.03 -2.65
C THR A 63 0.99 1.55 -2.67
N MET A 64 1.71 1.11 -1.64
CA MET A 64 2.10 -0.29 -1.43
C MET A 64 1.69 -0.76 -0.03
N VAL A 65 1.44 -2.06 0.08
CA VAL A 65 1.17 -2.74 1.35
C VAL A 65 2.27 -3.76 1.59
N PHE A 66 2.85 -3.71 2.79
CA PHE A 66 3.91 -4.60 3.25
C PHE A 66 3.41 -5.41 4.44
N ALA A 67 3.84 -6.66 4.54
CA ALA A 67 3.75 -7.40 5.80
C ALA A 67 4.95 -7.03 6.68
N LYS A 68 4.70 -6.91 7.98
CA LYS A 68 5.71 -6.77 9.02
C LYS A 68 5.79 -8.07 9.81
N ASP A 69 7.00 -8.54 10.04
CA ASP A 69 7.29 -9.56 11.02
C ASP A 69 8.00 -8.89 12.20
N GLY A 70 7.27 -8.65 13.29
CA GLY A 70 7.73 -7.76 14.36
C GLY A 70 8.00 -6.34 13.87
N ASP A 71 9.23 -5.85 14.09
CA ASP A 71 9.70 -4.53 13.63
C ASP A 71 10.31 -4.57 12.22
N GLU A 72 10.53 -5.75 11.65
CA GLU A 72 11.15 -5.91 10.33
C GLU A 72 10.12 -5.82 9.20
N THR A 73 10.45 -5.04 8.17
CA THR A 73 9.66 -5.00 6.94
C THR A 73 10.18 -6.06 5.99
N VAL A 74 9.36 -7.07 5.71
CA VAL A 74 9.76 -8.17 4.83
C VAL A 74 9.57 -7.74 3.37
N PHE A 75 10.62 -7.16 2.78
CA PHE A 75 10.67 -6.82 1.37
C PHE A 75 10.95 -8.07 0.54
N GLY A 76 10.01 -8.47 -0.32
CA GLY A 76 10.23 -9.54 -1.30
C GLY A 76 9.54 -10.87 -1.00
N GLU A 77 9.05 -11.10 0.23
CA GLU A 77 8.09 -12.19 0.46
C GLU A 77 6.69 -11.77 0.06
N THR A 78 6.55 -11.73 -1.26
CA THR A 78 5.26 -11.73 -1.90
C THR A 78 4.85 -13.14 -2.31
N VAL A 79 5.30 -14.14 -1.58
CA VAL A 79 5.16 -15.53 -1.97
C VAL A 79 4.65 -16.26 -0.74
N GLU A 80 3.41 -16.76 -0.83
CA GLU A 80 2.62 -17.51 0.17
C GLU A 80 1.50 -16.71 0.87
N PHE A 81 1.75 -15.58 1.54
CA PHE A 81 0.63 -14.72 2.04
C PHE A 81 -0.18 -14.05 0.90
N ARG A 82 0.42 -13.93 -0.30
CA ARG A 82 -0.25 -13.45 -1.53
C ARG A 82 -1.42 -14.35 -1.99
N SER A 83 -1.45 -15.63 -1.62
CA SER A 83 -2.39 -16.57 -2.26
C SER A 83 -3.81 -16.53 -1.71
N ALA A 84 -4.03 -16.05 -0.48
CA ALA A 84 -5.37 -16.04 0.13
C ALA A 84 -6.00 -14.64 0.25
N MET A 85 -5.19 -13.57 0.37
CA MET A 85 -5.70 -12.19 0.51
C MET A 85 -5.43 -11.27 -0.69
N LEU A 86 -4.56 -11.64 -1.64
CA LEU A 86 -4.18 -10.75 -2.76
C LEU A 86 -4.57 -11.25 -4.17
N ARG A 87 -5.12 -12.47 -4.32
CA ARG A 87 -5.60 -12.91 -5.64
C ARG A 87 -6.88 -12.20 -6.09
N ASP A 88 -7.71 -11.76 -5.13
CA ASP A 88 -8.96 -11.03 -5.40
C ASP A 88 -8.91 -9.55 -4.99
N SER A 89 -7.80 -9.09 -4.43
CA SER A 89 -7.68 -7.69 -4.01
C SER A 89 -7.29 -6.83 -5.20
N PHE A 90 -8.21 -5.93 -5.54
CA PHE A 90 -8.19 -4.91 -6.60
C PHE A 90 -6.87 -4.13 -6.77
N TRP A 91 -5.94 -4.22 -5.82
CA TRP A 91 -4.72 -3.42 -5.70
C TRP A 91 -3.52 -3.90 -6.51
N GLY A 92 -3.50 -5.15 -6.99
CA GLY A 92 -2.30 -5.71 -7.64
C GLY A 92 -1.06 -5.66 -6.73
N ALA A 93 0.14 -5.53 -7.32
CA ALA A 93 1.39 -5.41 -6.55
C ALA A 93 1.65 -3.99 -6.01
N ALA A 94 1.07 -2.96 -6.65
CA ALA A 94 1.14 -1.55 -6.26
C ALA A 94 0.07 -0.77 -7.03
N LYS A 95 -0.56 0.23 -6.39
CA LYS A 95 -1.43 1.20 -7.07
C LYS A 95 -0.67 2.49 -7.31
N ARG A 96 -0.76 3.01 -8.53
CA ARG A 96 -0.20 4.31 -8.90
C ARG A 96 -1.27 5.31 -9.26
N ASP A 97 -1.03 6.54 -8.87
CA ASP A 97 -1.94 7.67 -9.04
C ASP A 97 -1.19 8.88 -9.61
N SER A 98 -1.92 9.74 -10.32
CA SER A 98 -1.34 10.90 -11.00
C SER A 98 -1.22 12.13 -10.10
N ASN A 99 -2.07 12.23 -9.07
CA ASN A 99 -2.17 13.38 -8.19
C ASN A 99 -2.32 12.97 -6.72
N TRP A 100 -2.07 13.92 -5.83
CA TRP A 100 -2.10 13.71 -4.39
C TRP A 100 -3.47 13.29 -3.85
N GLY A 101 -4.57 13.87 -4.36
CA GLY A 101 -5.91 13.56 -3.87
C GLY A 101 -6.32 12.13 -4.16
N ASP A 102 -5.96 11.62 -5.35
CA ASP A 102 -6.16 10.21 -5.68
C ASP A 102 -5.25 9.29 -4.87
N ALA A 103 -4.01 9.71 -4.61
CA ALA A 103 -3.09 8.97 -3.74
C ALA A 103 -3.62 8.84 -2.29
N GLU A 104 -4.21 9.90 -1.73
CA GLU A 104 -4.87 9.86 -0.41
C GLU A 104 -6.07 8.90 -0.40
N GLN A 105 -6.87 8.89 -1.47
CA GLN A 105 -8.00 7.96 -1.62
C GLN A 105 -7.53 6.52 -1.74
N SER A 106 -6.50 6.27 -2.55
CA SER A 106 -5.85 4.96 -2.67
C SER A 106 -5.31 4.46 -1.34
N HIS A 107 -4.65 5.33 -0.57
CA HIS A 107 -4.18 5.00 0.77
C HIS A 107 -5.32 4.57 1.70
N LYS A 108 -6.38 5.39 1.77
CA LYS A 108 -7.56 5.10 2.59
C LYS A 108 -8.19 3.77 2.19
N ALA A 109 -8.38 3.55 0.90
CA ALA A 109 -9.03 2.35 0.40
C ALA A 109 -8.17 1.09 0.61
N ALA A 110 -6.84 1.18 0.54
CA ALA A 110 -5.94 0.09 0.94
C ALA A 110 -6.06 -0.23 2.44
N CYS A 111 -6.13 0.79 3.30
CA CYS A 111 -6.34 0.59 4.74
C CYS A 111 -7.68 -0.08 5.03
N ASP A 112 -8.76 0.37 4.39
CA ASP A 112 -10.10 -0.16 4.58
C ASP A 112 -10.20 -1.62 4.09
N ASP A 113 -9.56 -1.94 2.96
CA ASP A 113 -9.48 -3.32 2.47
C ASP A 113 -8.77 -4.23 3.49
N ILE A 114 -7.59 -3.85 3.99
CA ILE A 114 -6.87 -4.64 5.00
C ILE A 114 -7.74 -4.90 6.23
N ARG A 115 -8.40 -3.87 6.78
CA ARG A 115 -9.31 -4.03 7.94
C ARG A 115 -10.44 -5.01 7.64
N ASN A 116 -11.07 -4.88 6.47
CA ASN A 116 -12.17 -5.75 6.07
C ASN A 116 -11.71 -7.21 5.91
N GLN A 117 -10.52 -7.43 5.33
CA GLN A 117 -9.96 -8.77 5.15
C GLN A 117 -9.60 -9.41 6.50
N LEU A 118 -9.01 -8.65 7.42
CA LEU A 118 -8.71 -9.09 8.77
C LEU A 118 -9.97 -9.47 9.54
N GLU A 119 -11.03 -8.66 9.45
CA GLU A 119 -12.31 -8.97 10.07
C GLU A 119 -12.93 -10.26 9.52
N LYS A 120 -12.91 -10.44 8.19
CA LYS A 120 -13.38 -11.68 7.55
C LYS A 120 -12.57 -12.89 8.02
N ALA A 121 -11.25 -12.76 8.12
CA ALA A 121 -10.37 -13.84 8.58
C ALA A 121 -10.65 -14.20 10.05
N ARG A 122 -10.83 -13.20 10.92
CA ARG A 122 -11.20 -13.40 12.34
C ARG A 122 -12.52 -14.13 12.48
N ARG A 123 -13.57 -13.66 11.80
CA ARG A 123 -14.90 -14.33 11.79
C ARG A 123 -14.83 -15.78 11.29
N LYS A 124 -14.02 -16.04 10.26
CA LYS A 124 -13.82 -17.41 9.76
C LYS A 124 -13.13 -18.29 10.80
N ALA A 125 -12.10 -17.78 11.47
CA ALA A 125 -11.41 -18.50 12.54
C ALA A 125 -12.33 -18.78 13.74
N GLU A 126 -13.11 -17.79 14.17
CA GLU A 126 -14.12 -17.93 15.23
C GLU A 126 -15.15 -19.01 14.90
N ASN A 127 -15.68 -19.01 13.66
CA ASN A 127 -16.64 -20.03 13.23
C ASN A 127 -16.04 -21.44 13.21
N VAL A 128 -14.78 -21.57 12.80
CA VAL A 128 -14.06 -22.86 12.82
C VAL A 128 -13.85 -23.34 14.25
N LEU A 129 -13.44 -22.45 15.16
CA LEU A 129 -13.24 -22.78 16.57
C LEU A 129 -14.55 -23.19 17.24
N TYR A 130 -15.64 -22.44 16.99
CA TYR A 130 -16.98 -22.78 17.49
C TYR A 130 -17.44 -24.15 16.99
N ALA A 131 -17.26 -24.44 15.69
CA ALA A 131 -17.62 -25.75 15.13
C ALA A 131 -16.81 -26.89 15.76
N ALA A 132 -15.52 -26.70 16.04
CA ALA A 132 -14.69 -27.69 16.72
C ALA A 132 -15.18 -27.96 18.15
N LEU A 133 -15.48 -26.92 18.92
CA LEU A 133 -15.99 -27.03 20.29
C LEU A 133 -17.34 -27.76 20.36
N VAL A 134 -18.28 -27.44 19.46
CA VAL A 134 -19.60 -28.08 19.42
C VAL A 134 -19.52 -29.57 19.04
N MET A 135 -18.54 -29.96 18.21
CA MET A 135 -18.32 -31.38 17.89
C MET A 135 -17.72 -32.16 19.06
N GLU A 136 -16.90 -31.53 19.92
CA GLU A 136 -16.33 -32.18 21.11
C GLU A 136 -17.38 -32.38 22.23
N GLU A 137 -18.40 -31.52 22.32
CA GLU A 137 -19.48 -31.63 23.33
C GLU A 137 -20.63 -32.58 22.91
N GLY A 138 -20.69 -32.99 21.64
CA GLY A 138 -21.77 -33.83 21.07
C GLY A 138 -21.55 -35.35 21.12
N ASP A 139 -20.39 -35.82 21.59
CA ASP A 139 -19.99 -37.23 21.63
C ASP A 139 -20.09 -37.88 23.04
N VAL A 140 -20.94 -37.35 23.93
CA VAL A 140 -21.18 -37.89 25.30
C VAL A 140 -22.57 -38.52 25.43
#